data_AF-A0A8T5QCZ2-F1
#
_entry.id   AF-A0A8T5QCZ2-F1
#
_cell.length_a   1.000
_cell.length_b   1.000
_cell.length_c   1.000
_cell.angle_alpha   90.00
_cell.angle_beta   90.00
_cell.angle_gamma   90.00
#
_symmetry.space_group_name_H-M   'P 1'
#
loop_
_entity.id
_entity.type
_entity.pdbx_description
1 polymer ?
#
loop_
_entity_poly.entity_id
_entity_poly.type
_entity_poly.pdbx_seq_one_letter_code
_entity_poly.pdbx_strand_id
1 'polypeptide(L)'
;MDIDSKAHTLSHEKKGMSPLIATVLLIAFAVALGAMVINIPWNPDAGPDCSKIIMIINPYLCYANNMINMSIRNTGAPVEEVTVRVVDESADYPIKLMNSAFKRGEIFKRELSFTKTSKTYVGFIPSVKYKEEVVPCPEPVLEMPDLPDC
;
A
#
# COMPACT_ATOMS: atom_id res chain seq x y z
N MET A 1 -10.22 80.85 46.99
CA MET A 1 -9.31 80.50 45.89
C MET A 1 -9.21 78.99 45.91
N ASP A 2 -10.20 78.38 45.28
CA ASP A 2 -10.42 76.93 45.25
C ASP A 2 -9.65 76.35 44.07
N ILE A 3 -8.76 75.39 44.34
CA ILE A 3 -8.08 74.60 43.32
C ILE A 3 -8.79 73.25 43.27
N ASP A 4 -9.78 73.18 42.37
CA ASP A 4 -10.52 71.97 42.03
C ASP A 4 -9.63 71.08 41.13
N SER A 5 -8.99 70.08 41.75
CA SER A 5 -8.16 69.08 41.08
C SER A 5 -9.03 67.89 40.65
N LYS A 6 -9.63 67.97 39.46
CA LYS A 6 -10.34 66.84 38.83
C LYS A 6 -9.36 65.81 38.29
N ALA A 7 -9.18 64.74 39.05
CA ALA A 7 -8.57 63.51 38.57
C ALA A 7 -9.51 62.83 37.55
N HIS A 8 -9.10 62.78 36.29
CA HIS A 8 -9.74 61.96 35.26
C HIS A 8 -9.35 60.48 35.47
N THR A 9 -10.25 59.71 36.08
CA THR A 9 -10.19 58.24 36.13
C THR A 9 -10.55 57.68 34.75
N LEU A 10 -9.53 57.28 33.98
CA LEU A 10 -9.66 56.47 32.77
C LEU A 10 -10.03 55.03 33.17
N SER A 11 -11.34 54.76 33.20
CA SER A 11 -11.89 53.42 33.37
C SER A 11 -11.53 52.56 32.16
N HIS A 12 -10.60 51.62 32.34
CA HIS A 12 -10.29 50.58 31.38
C HIS A 12 -11.51 49.65 31.26
N GLU A 13 -12.37 49.86 30.26
CA GLU A 13 -13.45 48.93 29.92
C GLU A 13 -12.85 47.57 29.53
N LYS A 14 -12.79 46.66 30.49
CA LYS A 14 -12.61 45.23 30.22
C LYS A 14 -13.90 44.75 29.56
N LYS A 15 -13.97 44.84 28.23
CA LYS A 15 -15.04 44.20 27.45
C LYS A 15 -14.98 42.71 27.73
N GLY A 16 -15.85 42.24 28.64
CA GLY A 16 -16.03 40.83 28.90
C GLY A 16 -16.51 40.18 27.61
N MET A 17 -15.68 39.33 27.01
CA MET A 17 -16.13 38.45 25.94
C MET A 17 -17.34 37.68 26.46
N SER A 18 -18.46 37.79 25.73
CA SER A 18 -19.68 37.08 26.08
C SER A 18 -19.37 35.59 26.22
N PRO A 19 -19.63 34.96 27.40
CA PRO A 19 -19.34 33.55 27.64
C PRO A 19 -19.96 32.62 26.59
N LEU A 20 -21.03 33.08 25.95
CA LEU A 20 -21.75 32.37 24.89
C LEU A 20 -20.95 32.30 23.58
N ILE A 21 -20.18 33.34 23.26
CA ILE A 21 -19.35 33.34 22.04
C ILE A 21 -18.16 32.40 22.21
N ALA A 22 -17.56 32.37 23.41
CA ALA A 22 -16.42 31.51 23.71
C ALA A 22 -16.78 30.02 23.60
N THR A 23 -17.95 29.62 24.11
CA THR A 23 -18.40 28.22 24.03
C THR A 23 -18.70 27.78 22.61
N VAL A 24 -19.31 28.63 21.78
CA VAL A 24 -19.55 28.31 20.36
C VAL A 24 -18.24 28.11 19.61
N LEU A 25 -17.23 28.95 19.86
CA LEU A 25 -15.91 28.80 19.24
C LEU A 25 -15.21 27.50 19.67
N LEU A 26 -15.32 27.11 20.94
CA LEU A 26 -14.72 25.87 21.43
C LEU A 26 -15.38 24.63 20.82
N ILE A 27 -16.71 24.62 20.70
CA ILE A 27 -17.44 23.51 20.07
C ILE A 27 -17.08 23.41 18.58
N ALA A 28 -17.07 24.54 17.86
CA ALA A 28 -16.70 24.56 16.45
C ALA A 28 -15.26 24.05 16.21
N PHE A 29 -14.33 24.44 17.07
CA PHE A 29 -12.95 23.96 17.01
C PHE A 29 -12.84 22.46 17.32
N ALA A 30 -13.56 21.96 18.33
CA ALA A 30 -13.58 20.54 18.66
C ALA A 30 -14.15 19.68 17.52
N VAL A 31 -15.23 20.14 16.87
CA VAL A 31 -15.82 19.45 15.69
C VAL A 31 -14.85 19.47 14.51
N ALA A 32 -14.16 20.59 14.26
CA ALA A 32 -13.17 20.69 13.19
C ALA A 32 -11.98 19.73 13.41
N LEU A 33 -11.48 19.62 14.65
CA LEU A 33 -10.44 18.65 15.01
C LEU A 33 -10.94 17.21 14.88
N GLY A 34 -12.17 16.92 15.30
CA GLY A 34 -12.79 15.59 15.16
C GLY A 34 -12.82 15.14 13.71
N ALA A 35 -13.24 16.02 12.78
CA ALA A 35 -13.26 15.71 11.36
C ALA A 35 -11.85 15.48 10.76
N MET A 36 -10.83 16.20 11.23
CA MET A 36 -9.45 16.01 10.75
C MET A 36 -8.84 14.69 11.23
N VAL A 37 -9.08 14.29 12.48
CA VAL A 37 -8.51 13.06 13.04
C VAL A 37 -9.09 11.81 12.37
N ILE A 38 -10.36 11.85 11.96
CA ILE A 38 -11.03 10.74 11.25
C ILE A 38 -10.40 10.50 9.87
N ASN A 39 -9.72 11.50 9.29
CA ASN A 39 -9.08 11.39 7.97
C ASN A 39 -7.55 11.15 8.04
N ILE A 40 -6.98 10.95 9.23
CA ILE A 40 -5.58 10.50 9.33
C ILE A 40 -5.62 8.97 9.16
N PRO A 41 -4.91 8.39 8.17
CA PRO A 41 -4.81 6.95 8.01
C PRO A 41 -3.91 6.38 9.11
N TRP A 42 -4.41 6.35 10.34
CA TRP A 42 -3.88 5.49 11.39
C TRP A 42 -4.28 4.07 11.02
N ASN A 43 -3.41 3.40 10.28
CA ASN A 43 -3.55 1.98 10.01
C ASN A 43 -2.60 1.23 10.98
N PRO A 44 -3.04 0.87 12.21
CA PRO A 44 -2.28 0.00 13.09
C PRO A 44 -2.08 -1.41 12.48
N ASP A 45 -2.79 -1.69 11.40
CA ASP A 45 -2.64 -2.84 10.52
C ASP A 45 -2.13 -2.43 9.13
N ALA A 46 -1.13 -1.55 9.07
CA ALA A 46 -0.31 -1.42 7.87
C ALA A 46 0.16 -2.83 7.50
N GLY A 47 -0.36 -3.36 6.39
CA GLY A 47 -0.24 -4.77 6.02
C GLY A 47 1.23 -5.19 5.78
N PRO A 48 1.45 -6.33 5.12
CA PRO A 48 2.83 -6.76 4.83
C PRO A 48 3.62 -5.67 4.10
N ASP A 49 4.85 -5.40 4.57
CA ASP A 49 5.76 -4.45 3.91
C ASP A 49 6.33 -5.06 2.62
N CYS A 50 5.54 -4.98 1.56
CA CYS A 50 5.87 -5.50 0.24
C CYS A 50 6.87 -4.62 -0.53
N SER A 51 7.14 -3.40 -0.06
CA SER A 51 8.03 -2.43 -0.73
C SER A 51 9.49 -2.92 -0.84
N LYS A 52 9.87 -3.87 0.02
CA LYS A 52 11.22 -4.46 0.06
C LYS A 52 11.39 -5.67 -0.84
N ILE A 53 10.32 -6.19 -1.45
CA ILE A 53 10.40 -7.35 -2.33
C ILE A 53 10.79 -6.86 -3.73
N ILE A 54 11.82 -7.47 -4.30
CA ILE A 54 12.30 -7.13 -5.63
C ILE A 54 12.54 -8.44 -6.36
N MET A 55 11.82 -8.65 -7.46
CA MET A 55 11.94 -9.83 -8.31
C MET A 55 12.36 -9.41 -9.71
N ILE A 56 13.32 -10.13 -10.28
CA ILE A 56 13.81 -9.88 -11.64
C ILE A 56 13.78 -11.17 -12.46
N ILE A 57 13.49 -11.07 -13.75
CA ILE A 57 13.58 -12.19 -14.69
C ILE A 57 15.05 -12.58 -14.84
N ASN A 58 15.38 -13.86 -14.73
CA ASN A 58 16.74 -14.37 -14.82
C ASN A 58 16.80 -15.87 -15.17
N PRO A 59 17.05 -16.31 -16.43
CA PRO A 59 17.28 -15.49 -17.61
C PRO A 59 16.04 -15.28 -18.50
N TYR A 60 14.97 -16.05 -18.29
CA TYR A 60 13.84 -16.09 -19.21
C TYR A 60 12.49 -16.09 -18.51
N LEU A 61 11.51 -15.52 -19.21
CA LEU A 61 10.09 -15.65 -18.98
C LEU A 61 9.44 -15.70 -20.36
N CYS A 62 9.07 -16.89 -20.82
CA CYS A 62 8.60 -17.10 -22.18
C CYS A 62 7.64 -18.29 -22.28
N TYR A 63 6.94 -18.40 -23.40
CA TYR A 63 5.99 -19.45 -23.69
C TYR A 63 6.56 -20.46 -24.70
N ALA A 64 6.52 -21.75 -24.38
CA ALA A 64 6.86 -22.82 -25.32
C ALA A 64 6.17 -24.13 -24.93
N ASN A 65 5.80 -24.96 -25.91
CA ASN A 65 5.25 -26.30 -25.68
C ASN A 65 4.03 -26.34 -24.74
N ASN A 66 3.11 -25.37 -24.86
CA ASN A 66 1.97 -25.21 -23.94
C ASN A 66 2.37 -25.01 -22.47
N MET A 67 3.55 -24.43 -22.24
CA MET A 67 4.06 -24.12 -20.91
C MET A 67 4.63 -22.72 -20.85
N ILE A 68 4.40 -22.05 -19.72
CA ILE A 68 5.08 -20.82 -19.35
C ILE A 68 6.36 -21.23 -18.61
N ASN A 69 7.49 -20.98 -19.25
CA ASN A 69 8.81 -21.21 -18.71
C ASN A 69 9.28 -19.94 -18.00
N MET A 70 9.50 -20.04 -16.69
CA MET A 70 9.90 -18.89 -15.88
C MET A 70 11.14 -19.20 -15.04
N SER A 71 12.00 -18.21 -14.95
CA SER A 71 13.16 -18.21 -14.07
C SER A 71 13.29 -16.82 -13.45
N ILE A 72 13.09 -16.72 -12.15
CA ILE A 72 12.96 -15.46 -11.41
C ILE A 72 13.99 -15.45 -10.29
N ARG A 73 14.68 -14.32 -10.11
CA ARG A 73 15.58 -14.10 -8.98
C ARG A 73 14.96 -13.11 -8.01
N ASN A 74 14.97 -13.46 -6.72
CA ASN A 74 14.66 -12.49 -5.66
C ASN A 74 15.92 -11.70 -5.32
N THR A 75 15.88 -10.38 -5.40
CA THR A 75 16.97 -9.49 -4.96
C THR A 75 16.62 -8.69 -3.70
N GLY A 76 15.37 -8.79 -3.23
CA GLY A 76 14.81 -8.08 -2.09
C GLY A 76 14.64 -8.96 -0.83
N ALA A 77 13.57 -8.68 -0.08
CA ALA A 77 13.15 -9.43 1.12
C ALA A 77 12.71 -10.88 0.78
N PRO A 78 12.82 -11.83 1.72
CA PRO A 78 12.40 -13.21 1.50
C PRO A 78 10.91 -13.31 1.17
N VAL A 79 10.57 -14.26 0.31
CA VAL A 79 9.19 -14.55 -0.13
C VAL A 79 8.84 -15.95 0.37
N GLU A 80 7.66 -16.11 0.95
CA GLU A 80 7.15 -17.40 1.44
C GLU A 80 6.42 -18.17 0.33
N GLU A 81 5.76 -17.44 -0.57
CA GLU A 81 4.98 -18.02 -1.65
C GLU A 81 4.82 -17.03 -2.81
N VAL A 82 4.64 -17.55 -4.03
CA VAL A 82 4.36 -16.76 -5.22
C VAL A 82 3.07 -17.25 -5.88
N THR A 83 2.20 -16.30 -6.21
CA THR A 83 1.04 -16.52 -7.06
C THR A 83 1.34 -15.92 -8.43
N VAL A 84 1.19 -16.72 -9.48
CA VAL A 84 1.30 -16.25 -10.87
C VAL A 84 -0.08 -15.91 -11.37
N ARG A 85 -0.30 -14.65 -11.71
CA ARG A 85 -1.54 -14.16 -12.31
C ARG A 85 -1.36 -14.16 -13.81
N VAL A 86 -2.06 -15.05 -14.51
CA VAL A 86 -2.06 -15.10 -15.97
C VAL A 86 -3.38 -14.52 -16.45
N VAL A 87 -3.34 -13.46 -17.26
CA VAL A 87 -4.52 -12.81 -17.82
C VAL A 87 -4.45 -12.89 -19.34
N ASP A 88 -5.49 -13.44 -19.95
CA ASP A 88 -5.70 -13.43 -21.40
C ASP A 88 -7.06 -12.80 -21.74
N GLU A 89 -7.49 -12.88 -23.00
CA GLU A 89 -8.81 -12.37 -23.41
C GLU A 89 -9.98 -13.15 -22.79
N SER A 90 -9.76 -14.38 -22.31
CA SER A 90 -10.81 -15.24 -21.79
C SER A 90 -11.07 -14.96 -20.31
N ALA A 91 -10.01 -14.92 -19.48
CA ALA A 91 -10.14 -14.70 -18.04
C ALA A 91 -8.82 -14.31 -17.34
N ASP A 92 -8.95 -14.14 -16.02
CA ASP A 92 -7.86 -13.98 -15.07
C ASP A 92 -7.68 -15.29 -14.28
N TYR A 93 -6.48 -15.87 -14.36
CA TYR A 93 -6.12 -17.15 -13.76
C TYR A 93 -5.03 -16.96 -12.69
N PRO A 94 -5.40 -16.82 -11.41
CA PRO A 94 -4.44 -16.81 -10.30
C PRO A 94 -3.98 -18.24 -9.99
N ILE A 95 -2.71 -18.55 -10.29
CA ILE A 95 -2.10 -19.85 -10.07
C ILE A 95 -1.14 -19.77 -8.88
N LYS A 96 -1.55 -20.37 -7.77
CA LYS A 96 -0.76 -20.47 -6.54
C LYS A 96 0.35 -21.51 -6.70
N LEU A 97 1.62 -21.11 -6.59
CA LEU A 97 2.75 -22.03 -6.76
C LEU A 97 3.13 -22.71 -5.46
N MET A 98 2.96 -24.04 -5.38
CA MET A 98 3.42 -24.80 -4.23
C MET A 98 4.95 -24.82 -4.14
N ASN A 99 5.49 -24.74 -2.91
CA ASN A 99 6.93 -24.74 -2.64
C ASN A 99 7.66 -23.65 -3.44
N SER A 100 7.12 -22.42 -3.38
CA SER A 100 7.65 -21.22 -4.01
C SER A 100 8.23 -20.22 -3.01
N ALA A 101 8.62 -20.72 -1.83
CA ALA A 101 9.43 -19.95 -0.90
C ALA A 101 10.85 -19.83 -1.45
N PHE A 102 11.41 -18.61 -1.50
CA PHE A 102 12.82 -18.41 -1.86
C PHE A 102 13.38 -17.13 -1.24
N LYS A 103 14.64 -17.25 -0.80
CA LYS A 103 15.39 -16.22 -0.09
C LYS A 103 16.01 -15.22 -1.05
N ARG A 104 16.55 -14.13 -0.50
CA ARG A 104 17.33 -13.16 -1.25
C ARG A 104 18.52 -13.83 -1.95
N GLY A 105 18.65 -13.57 -3.25
CA GLY A 105 19.70 -14.08 -4.13
C GLY A 105 19.37 -15.39 -4.83
N GLU A 106 18.37 -16.14 -4.33
CA GLU A 106 17.95 -17.42 -4.90
C GLU A 106 17.21 -17.23 -6.23
N ILE A 107 17.33 -18.26 -7.08
CA ILE A 107 16.65 -18.32 -8.37
C ILE A 107 15.58 -19.40 -8.28
N PHE A 108 14.35 -19.00 -8.55
CA PHE A 108 13.19 -19.86 -8.63
C PHE A 108 12.89 -20.18 -10.09
N LYS A 109 12.85 -21.46 -10.43
CA LYS A 109 12.55 -21.97 -11.79
C LYS A 109 11.34 -22.87 -11.75
N ARG A 110 10.36 -22.60 -12.62
CA ARG A 110 9.16 -23.42 -12.78
C ARG A 110 8.66 -23.38 -14.22
N GLU A 111 7.88 -24.39 -14.53
CA GLU A 111 7.11 -24.50 -15.76
C GLU A 111 5.65 -24.61 -15.35
N LEU A 112 4.77 -23.87 -16.03
CA LEU A 112 3.32 -23.92 -15.81
C LEU A 112 2.63 -24.31 -17.09
N SER A 113 1.86 -25.39 -17.06
CA SER A 113 0.96 -25.73 -18.17
C SER A 113 -0.05 -24.61 -18.39
N PHE A 114 -0.06 -24.03 -19.58
CA PHE A 114 -0.98 -22.98 -19.97
C PHE A 114 -1.24 -23.03 -21.47
N THR A 115 -2.50 -22.85 -21.88
CA THR A 115 -2.87 -22.78 -23.29
C THR A 115 -3.03 -21.32 -23.67
N LYS A 116 -2.07 -20.78 -24.43
CA LYS A 116 -2.07 -19.39 -24.90
C LYS A 116 -3.19 -19.23 -25.94
N THR A 117 -4.18 -18.39 -25.63
CA THR A 117 -5.28 -18.08 -26.56
C THR A 117 -4.98 -16.82 -27.37
N SER A 118 -4.37 -15.81 -26.74
CA SER A 118 -4.08 -14.50 -27.33
C SER A 118 -2.94 -13.79 -26.58
N LYS A 119 -2.91 -12.44 -26.61
CA LYS A 119 -1.97 -11.64 -25.82
C LYS A 119 -2.11 -12.00 -24.35
N THR A 120 -1.03 -12.51 -23.79
CA THR A 120 -1.01 -13.05 -22.44
C THR A 120 -0.18 -12.15 -21.55
N TYR A 121 -0.84 -11.60 -20.53
CA TYR A 121 -0.21 -10.86 -19.46
C TYR A 121 0.15 -11.82 -18.32
N VAL A 122 1.36 -11.69 -17.77
CA VAL A 122 1.81 -12.50 -16.63
C VAL A 122 2.30 -11.58 -15.51
N GLY A 123 1.70 -11.70 -14.33
CA GLY A 123 2.11 -11.00 -13.12
C GLY A 123 2.54 -11.96 -12.01
N PHE A 124 3.51 -11.55 -11.20
CA PHE A 124 3.97 -12.31 -10.04
C PHE A 124 3.62 -11.57 -8.75
N ILE A 125 2.74 -12.17 -7.96
CA ILE A 125 2.28 -11.65 -6.68
C ILE A 125 2.95 -12.47 -5.58
N PRO A 126 3.97 -11.92 -4.89
CA PRO A 126 4.60 -12.60 -3.77
C PRO A 126 3.71 -12.52 -2.53
N SER A 127 3.87 -13.50 -1.64
CA SER A 127 3.32 -13.51 -0.30
C SER A 127 4.45 -13.55 0.71
N VAL A 128 4.29 -12.82 1.80
CA VAL A 128 5.30 -12.70 2.86
C VAL A 128 4.71 -13.06 4.21
N LYS A 129 5.58 -13.40 5.15
CA LYS A 129 5.19 -13.67 6.53
C LYS A 129 4.86 -12.36 7.26
N TYR A 130 3.62 -12.20 7.71
CA TYR A 130 3.15 -11.07 8.50
C TYR A 130 2.30 -11.57 9.68
N LYS A 131 2.69 -11.23 10.92
CA LYS A 131 2.02 -11.69 12.15
C LYS A 131 1.77 -13.22 12.18
N GLU A 132 2.79 -13.99 11.79
CA GLU A 132 2.76 -15.47 11.68
C GLU A 132 1.93 -16.06 10.54
N GLU A 133 1.18 -15.24 9.81
CA GLU A 133 0.42 -15.65 8.63
C GLU A 133 1.19 -15.35 7.33
N VAL A 134 0.87 -16.09 6.27
CA VAL A 134 1.38 -15.81 4.92
C VAL A 134 0.34 -14.95 4.20
N VAL A 135 0.69 -13.70 3.94
CA VAL A 135 -0.23 -12.71 3.37
C VAL A 135 0.28 -12.28 1.98
N PRO A 136 -0.57 -12.30 0.94
CA PRO A 136 -0.19 -11.85 -0.39
C PRO A 136 0.01 -10.33 -0.42
N CYS A 137 0.93 -9.88 -1.27
CA CYS A 137 1.09 -8.47 -1.58
C CYS A 137 -0.08 -7.95 -2.42
N PRO A 138 -0.46 -6.67 -2.25
CA PRO A 138 -1.63 -6.10 -2.92
C PRO A 138 -1.44 -5.96 -4.44
N GLU A 139 -0.20 -5.78 -4.87
CA GLU A 139 0.16 -5.56 -6.28
C GLU A 139 1.23 -6.56 -6.71
N PRO A 140 1.24 -6.96 -8.00
CA PRO A 140 2.33 -7.76 -8.56
C PRO A 140 3.64 -6.96 -8.55
N VAL A 141 4.73 -7.63 -8.16
CA VAL A 141 6.06 -7.03 -8.08
C VAL A 141 6.82 -7.13 -9.40
N LEU A 142 6.42 -8.07 -10.25
CA LEU A 142 6.97 -8.28 -11.58
C LEU A 142 5.82 -8.54 -12.55
N GLU A 143 5.79 -7.80 -13.65
CA GLU A 143 4.73 -7.86 -14.66
C GLU A 143 5.35 -8.01 -16.05
N MET A 144 4.71 -8.80 -16.91
CA MET A 144 5.05 -8.98 -18.32
C MET A 144 3.78 -8.80 -19.15
N PRO A 145 3.60 -7.65 -19.82
CA PRO A 145 2.34 -7.35 -20.51
C PRO A 145 2.11 -8.16 -21.78
N ASP A 146 3.18 -8.64 -22.41
CA ASP A 146 3.11 -9.52 -23.57
C ASP A 146 4.15 -10.62 -23.39
N LEU A 147 3.69 -11.83 -23.09
CA LEU A 147 4.55 -12.99 -22.88
C LEU A 147 5.17 -13.43 -24.21
N PRO A 148 6.50 -13.29 -24.40
CA PRO A 148 7.15 -13.69 -25.64
C PRO A 148 7.17 -15.21 -25.76
N ASP A 149 7.26 -15.69 -27.00
CA ASP A 149 7.56 -17.11 -27.24
C ASP A 149 9.05 -17.37 -26.98
N CYS A 150 9.37 -18.57 -26.49
CA CYS A 150 10.74 -19.08 -26.53
C CYS A 150 11.03 -19.59 -27.97
#